data_AF-A0A319BDY6-F1
#
_entry.id   AF-A0A319BDY6-F1
#
_cell.length_a   1.000
_cell.length_b   1.000
_cell.length_c   1.000
_cell.angle_alpha   90.00
_cell.angle_beta   90.00
_cell.angle_gamma   90.00
#
_symmetry.space_group_name_H-M   'P 1'
#
loop_
_entity.id
_entity.type
_entity.pdbx_description
1 polymer ?
#
loop_
_entity_poly.entity_id
_entity_poly.type
_entity_poly.pdbx_seq_one_letter_code
_entity_poly.pdbx_strand_id
1 'polypeptide(L)'
;MASITTPPRVPIPANGVDYRGKVVLAPMVRSGELPSRLIALKYGADLVWGPETIDRAMAGAVRRVNPRNGTIEFTRMPSNGGRTEKAGQESVIYRLDPVREKGKLIYQIGTATPEIAVEAAKLVAGDVAGIDVNSGCPKPFSTSGGMGAALLKTPDKLVAILEALVKEVGTPFQIGISVKIRILKDPEETRALVSRLVKTGITGLTVHCRTPPMRPRERAIRDQVRMIADICHEAGVACVINGDVTSKDEGHALMKEFGVDGAMIATSAEANPSCFRTEAEGGLLPWKEVVHEYIKFCLESENRFGNSKYLLNILVPGKLQEGKNAKAARSYADTCHALGFEDLLPLAMHVDDILNLTDKSVTTKDLQPEHIRSKAVQNAMENNESARAAGGASRVKSTSPAVSAGGPMRTNSIPAPTKTKTEAETQADVSVPAPDAAPQKQELTA
;
A
#
# COMPACT_ATOMS: atom_id res chain seq x y z
N MET A 1 -25.02 1.00 46.27
CA MET A 1 -24.05 1.70 45.41
C MET A 1 -23.56 0.68 44.39
N ALA A 2 -23.74 0.94 43.09
CA ALA A 2 -23.09 0.11 42.08
C ALA A 2 -21.58 0.36 42.17
N SER A 3 -20.79 -0.70 42.29
CA SER A 3 -19.33 -0.57 42.28
C SER A 3 -18.92 -0.01 40.92
N ILE A 4 -18.29 1.17 40.91
CA ILE A 4 -17.70 1.75 39.70
C ILE A 4 -16.38 1.02 39.46
N THR A 5 -16.47 -0.26 39.10
CA THR A 5 -15.33 -1.04 38.64
C THR A 5 -14.85 -0.39 37.34
N THR A 6 -13.62 0.12 37.33
CA THR A 6 -12.98 0.59 36.10
C THR A 6 -13.08 -0.53 35.06
N PRO A 7 -13.51 -0.26 33.81
CA PRO A 7 -13.58 -1.30 32.79
C PRO A 7 -12.22 -1.99 32.64
N PRO A 8 -12.20 -3.32 32.41
CA PRO A 8 -10.94 -4.04 32.29
C PRO A 8 -10.11 -3.46 31.15
N ARG A 9 -8.79 -3.54 31.27
CA ARG A 9 -7.85 -2.93 30.32
C ARG A 9 -6.66 -3.85 30.17
N VAL A 10 -6.41 -4.33 28.95
CA VAL A 10 -5.14 -4.99 28.61
C VAL A 10 -4.03 -3.96 28.86
N PRO A 11 -3.01 -4.28 29.69
CA PRO A 11 -1.91 -3.37 29.95
C PRO A 11 -1.18 -2.98 28.66
N ILE A 12 -0.78 -1.72 28.56
CA ILE A 12 0.04 -1.25 27.44
C ILE A 12 1.46 -1.78 27.66
N PRO A 13 2.04 -2.55 26.72
CA PRO A 13 3.41 -3.04 26.85
C PRO A 13 4.44 -1.90 26.88
N ALA A 14 5.59 -2.11 27.52
CA ALA A 14 6.55 -1.03 27.82
C ALA A 14 7.12 -0.30 26.59
N ASN A 15 7.27 -1.00 25.45
CA ASN A 15 7.68 -0.46 24.15
C ASN A 15 6.46 -0.30 23.20
N GLY A 16 5.25 -0.59 23.68
CA GLY A 16 4.00 -0.57 22.92
C GLY A 16 3.37 0.82 22.83
N VAL A 17 2.13 0.85 22.33
CA VAL A 17 1.30 2.07 22.24
C VAL A 17 -0.07 1.86 22.84
N ASP A 18 -0.72 2.96 23.22
CA ASP A 18 -2.17 2.97 23.48
C ASP A 18 -2.91 3.49 22.25
N TYR A 19 -3.94 2.75 21.82
CA TYR A 19 -4.81 3.13 20.71
C TYR A 19 -5.96 4.06 21.16
N ARG A 20 -6.13 4.26 22.48
CA ARG A 20 -7.22 5.04 23.07
C ARG A 20 -7.03 6.55 22.90
N GLY A 21 -8.11 7.21 22.50
CA GLY A 21 -8.17 8.63 22.16
C GLY A 21 -7.46 8.99 20.85
N LYS A 22 -7.03 8.02 20.03
CA LYS A 22 -6.11 8.25 18.91
C LYS A 22 -6.81 8.35 17.55
N VAL A 23 -6.32 9.28 16.72
CA VAL A 23 -6.64 9.30 15.28
C VAL A 23 -5.39 8.96 14.47
N VAL A 24 -5.49 7.92 13.65
CA VAL A 24 -4.32 7.20 13.12
C VAL A 24 -4.35 7.00 11.60
N LEU A 25 -3.18 6.89 10.98
CA LEU A 25 -3.04 6.55 9.56
C LEU A 25 -3.23 5.04 9.34
N ALA A 26 -4.10 4.70 8.38
CA ALA A 26 -4.37 3.33 7.98
C ALA A 26 -3.22 2.69 7.19
N PRO A 27 -3.06 1.36 7.27
CA PRO A 27 -2.18 0.61 6.38
C PRO A 27 -2.71 0.67 4.95
N MET A 28 -1.87 1.15 4.02
CA MET A 28 -2.21 1.29 2.60
C MET A 28 -1.07 0.77 1.73
N VAL A 29 -1.33 -0.26 0.91
CA VAL A 29 -0.32 -0.84 0.02
C VAL A 29 0.12 0.19 -1.01
N ARG A 30 1.44 0.34 -1.18
CA ARG A 30 2.13 1.46 -1.87
C ARG A 30 2.00 2.80 -1.13
N SER A 31 0.79 3.32 -0.93
CA SER A 31 0.59 4.68 -0.40
C SER A 31 1.04 4.87 1.05
N GLY A 32 1.27 3.80 1.83
CA GLY A 32 1.74 3.84 3.22
C GLY A 32 3.27 3.74 3.42
N GLU A 33 4.06 3.86 2.35
CA GLU A 33 5.53 3.94 2.47
C GLU A 33 5.99 5.14 3.33
N LEU A 34 7.25 5.12 3.78
CA LEU A 34 7.80 6.02 4.80
C LEU A 34 7.43 7.51 4.63
N PRO A 35 7.53 8.14 3.43
CA PRO A 35 7.18 9.55 3.27
C PRO A 35 5.75 9.89 3.67
N SER A 36 4.80 9.00 3.39
CA SER A 36 3.38 9.16 3.71
C SER A 36 3.10 9.07 5.21
N ARG A 37 3.89 8.26 5.92
CA ARG A 37 3.80 8.14 7.37
C ARG A 37 4.40 9.37 8.05
N LEU A 38 5.55 9.85 7.57
CA LEU A 38 6.19 11.07 8.07
C LEU A 38 5.31 12.32 7.87
N ILE A 39 4.67 12.49 6.71
CA ILE A 39 3.77 13.63 6.47
C ILE A 39 2.47 13.52 7.29
N ALA A 40 1.92 12.32 7.50
CA ALA A 40 0.77 12.13 8.39
C ALA A 40 1.12 12.49 9.85
N LEU A 41 2.29 12.06 10.34
CA LEU A 41 2.80 12.45 11.67
C LEU A 41 3.01 13.97 11.78
N LYS A 42 3.60 14.61 10.76
CA LYS A 42 3.77 16.07 10.71
C LYS A 42 2.44 16.82 10.81
N TYR A 43 1.38 16.29 10.21
CA TYR A 43 0.04 16.89 10.25
C TYR A 43 -0.84 16.38 11.41
N GLY A 44 -0.29 15.67 12.39
CA GLY A 44 -0.98 15.40 13.65
C GLY A 44 -1.65 14.03 13.77
N ALA A 45 -1.31 13.05 12.92
CA ALA A 45 -1.65 11.66 13.19
C ALA A 45 -0.95 11.18 14.47
N ASP A 46 -1.69 10.52 15.36
CA ASP A 46 -1.13 10.02 16.63
C ASP A 46 -0.19 8.83 16.42
N LEU A 47 -0.59 7.92 15.53
CA LEU A 47 0.08 6.66 15.19
C LEU A 47 -0.02 6.42 13.68
N VAL A 48 0.91 5.64 13.14
CA VAL A 48 0.97 5.35 11.70
C VAL A 48 1.20 3.87 11.44
N TRP A 49 0.40 3.29 10.53
CA TRP A 49 0.60 1.92 10.06
C TRP A 49 1.47 1.89 8.81
N GLY A 50 2.37 0.92 8.73
CA GLY A 50 3.06 0.55 7.49
C GLY A 50 2.10 -0.01 6.42
N PRO A 51 2.55 -0.15 5.15
CA PRO A 51 1.81 -0.92 4.16
C PRO A 51 1.73 -2.41 4.60
N GLU A 52 0.67 -3.11 4.20
CA GLU A 52 0.61 -4.58 4.32
C GLU A 52 1.85 -5.18 3.65
N THR A 53 2.71 -5.80 4.45
CA THR A 53 3.96 -6.42 4.00
C THR A 53 3.83 -7.93 4.16
N ILE A 54 4.05 -8.67 3.08
CA ILE A 54 3.85 -10.12 3.08
C ILE A 54 4.96 -10.81 3.87
N ASP A 55 4.57 -11.66 4.81
CA ASP A 55 5.44 -12.42 5.71
C ASP A 55 6.62 -13.07 4.98
N ARG A 56 6.35 -13.83 3.91
CA ARG A 56 7.34 -14.53 3.08
C ARG A 56 8.34 -13.61 2.39
N ALA A 57 8.04 -12.33 2.19
CA ALA A 57 8.97 -11.37 1.60
C ALA A 57 10.00 -10.88 2.64
N MET A 58 9.55 -10.74 3.89
CA MET A 58 10.35 -10.29 5.03
C MET A 58 11.10 -11.43 5.73
N ALA A 59 10.54 -12.65 5.75
CA ALA A 59 11.26 -13.87 6.11
C ALA A 59 12.52 -14.01 5.23
N GLY A 60 13.70 -14.04 5.85
CA GLY A 60 14.99 -13.98 5.15
C GLY A 60 15.40 -12.61 4.57
N ALA A 61 14.78 -11.50 4.98
CA ALA A 61 15.29 -10.15 4.74
C ALA A 61 16.38 -9.77 5.78
N VAL A 62 17.27 -8.85 5.40
CA VAL A 62 18.36 -8.35 6.23
C VAL A 62 18.05 -6.94 6.73
N ARG A 63 18.05 -6.74 8.04
CA ARG A 63 17.96 -5.42 8.67
C ARG A 63 19.28 -4.66 8.50
N ARG A 64 19.24 -3.44 7.99
CA ARG A 64 20.40 -2.55 7.81
C ARG A 64 20.06 -1.12 8.22
N VAL A 65 21.06 -0.34 8.62
CA VAL A 65 20.94 1.12 8.79
C VAL A 65 21.55 1.76 7.55
N ASN A 66 20.81 2.62 6.86
CA ASN A 66 21.30 3.36 5.71
C ASN A 66 22.21 4.50 6.22
N PRO A 67 23.52 4.52 5.88
CA PRO A 67 24.47 5.47 6.45
C PRO A 67 24.30 6.90 5.93
N ARG A 68 23.52 7.12 4.86
CA ARG A 68 23.29 8.47 4.30
C ARG A 68 22.19 9.23 5.01
N ASN A 69 21.14 8.55 5.46
CA ASN A 69 19.94 9.18 6.03
C ASN A 69 19.48 8.59 7.38
N GLY A 70 20.18 7.59 7.92
CA GLY A 70 19.87 6.98 9.22
C GLY A 70 18.59 6.13 9.25
N THR A 71 17.92 5.93 8.11
CA THR A 71 16.73 5.06 8.05
C THR A 71 17.11 3.60 8.26
N ILE A 72 16.17 2.81 8.79
CA ILE A 72 16.31 1.36 8.90
C ILE A 72 15.61 0.73 7.71
N GLU A 73 16.35 -0.13 7.01
CA GLU A 73 15.94 -0.80 5.78
C GLU A 73 15.97 -2.31 5.98
N PHE A 74 14.91 -2.98 5.54
CA PHE A 74 14.84 -4.44 5.47
C PHE A 74 14.99 -4.81 4.01
N THR A 75 16.15 -5.34 3.63
CA THR A 75 16.52 -5.59 2.24
C THR A 75 16.55 -7.08 1.91
N ARG A 76 16.32 -7.43 0.65
CA ARG A 76 16.44 -8.81 0.17
C ARG A 76 16.91 -8.88 -1.28
N MET A 77 17.71 -9.89 -1.58
CA MET A 77 18.05 -10.25 -2.96
C MET A 77 16.80 -10.69 -3.73
N PRO A 78 16.55 -10.17 -4.96
CA PRO A 78 15.37 -10.56 -5.74
C PRO A 78 15.32 -12.07 -6.04
N SER A 79 14.27 -12.75 -5.55
CA SER A 79 14.07 -14.20 -5.72
C SER A 79 13.77 -14.64 -7.15
N ASN A 80 13.32 -13.73 -8.01
CA ASN A 80 12.72 -14.06 -9.31
C ASN A 80 13.75 -14.20 -10.44
N GLY A 81 14.95 -14.70 -10.15
CA GLY A 81 16.01 -14.87 -11.15
C GLY A 81 16.34 -13.57 -11.89
N GLY A 82 16.73 -12.53 -11.14
CA GLY A 82 17.12 -11.24 -11.73
C GLY A 82 18.12 -11.42 -12.87
N ARG A 83 17.98 -10.63 -13.95
CA ARG A 83 18.74 -10.78 -15.21
C ARG A 83 20.20 -11.12 -14.92
N THR A 84 20.61 -12.31 -15.35
CA THR A 84 21.86 -13.00 -14.96
C THR A 84 23.15 -12.25 -15.26
N GLU A 85 23.07 -11.15 -15.99
CA GLU A 85 24.17 -10.28 -16.41
C GLU A 85 24.42 -9.07 -15.49
N LYS A 86 23.55 -8.81 -14.51
CA LYS A 86 23.78 -7.75 -13.50
C LYS A 86 23.91 -8.37 -12.12
N ALA A 87 24.94 -7.93 -11.37
CA ALA A 87 25.03 -8.19 -9.95
C ALA A 87 23.70 -7.80 -9.28
N GLY A 88 23.10 -8.74 -8.55
CA GLY A 88 21.76 -8.58 -8.00
C GLY A 88 21.71 -7.41 -7.03
N GLN A 89 21.08 -6.30 -7.43
CA GLN A 89 20.82 -5.20 -6.51
C GLN A 89 19.73 -5.64 -5.53
N GLU A 90 20.01 -5.55 -4.24
CA GLU A 90 19.01 -5.80 -3.21
C GLU A 90 17.81 -4.86 -3.35
N SER A 91 16.61 -5.40 -3.17
CA SER A 91 15.40 -4.60 -3.03
C SER A 91 15.18 -4.26 -1.56
N VAL A 92 14.97 -2.99 -1.25
CA VAL A 92 14.31 -2.59 0.00
C VAL A 92 12.88 -3.15 -0.04
N ILE A 93 12.51 -3.92 0.98
CA ILE A 93 11.17 -4.49 1.17
C ILE A 93 10.36 -3.59 2.11
N TYR A 94 11.01 -3.06 3.15
CA TYR A 94 10.43 -2.13 4.12
C TYR A 94 11.48 -1.10 4.56
N ARG A 95 11.04 0.14 4.82
CA ARG A 95 11.88 1.23 5.35
C ARG A 95 11.12 1.99 6.44
N LEU A 96 11.82 2.34 7.52
CA LEU A 96 11.32 3.17 8.62
C LEU A 96 12.34 4.19 9.08
N ASP A 97 11.87 5.24 9.75
CA ASP A 97 12.72 6.26 10.37
C ASP A 97 12.73 6.08 11.90
N PRO A 98 13.86 5.64 12.50
CA PRO A 98 13.94 5.30 13.92
C PRO A 98 13.88 6.51 14.87
N VAL A 99 13.92 7.73 14.34
CA VAL A 99 13.83 8.97 15.14
C VAL A 99 12.42 9.53 15.09
N ARG A 100 11.88 9.71 13.88
CA ARG A 100 10.60 10.40 13.65
C ARG A 100 9.38 9.52 13.91
N GLU A 101 9.51 8.20 13.69
CA GLU A 101 8.43 7.24 13.91
C GLU A 101 8.50 6.50 15.26
N LYS A 102 9.50 6.81 16.09
CA LYS A 102 9.73 6.17 17.39
C LYS A 102 8.48 6.23 18.27
N GLY A 103 8.02 5.07 18.74
CA GLY A 103 6.82 4.94 19.57
C GLY A 103 5.50 5.20 18.84
N LYS A 104 5.49 5.24 17.50
CA LYS A 104 4.30 5.56 16.69
C LYS A 104 4.05 4.63 15.51
N LEU A 105 5.08 3.92 15.04
CA LEU A 105 4.96 2.99 13.91
C LEU A 105 4.37 1.64 14.33
N ILE A 106 3.30 1.23 13.65
CA ILE A 106 2.75 -0.12 13.71
C ILE A 106 3.05 -0.83 12.38
N TYR A 107 3.75 -1.96 12.43
CA TYR A 107 4.07 -2.74 11.24
C TYR A 107 2.92 -3.70 10.92
N GLN A 108 2.31 -3.60 9.73
CA GLN A 108 1.26 -4.52 9.31
C GLN A 108 1.80 -5.69 8.48
N ILE A 109 1.56 -6.91 8.96
CA ILE A 109 1.89 -8.16 8.28
C ILE A 109 0.68 -8.75 7.54
N GLY A 110 0.90 -9.19 6.30
CA GLY A 110 0.03 -10.14 5.61
C GLY A 110 0.62 -11.54 5.79
N THR A 111 -0.14 -12.46 6.38
CA THR A 111 0.33 -13.82 6.72
C THR A 111 -0.81 -14.85 6.70
N ALA A 112 -0.47 -16.13 6.60
CA ALA A 112 -1.42 -17.24 6.59
C ALA A 112 -1.01 -18.47 7.44
N THR A 113 0.13 -18.43 8.14
CA THR A 113 0.52 -19.45 9.13
C THR A 113 1.27 -18.82 10.31
N PRO A 114 1.15 -19.35 11.54
CA PRO A 114 1.79 -18.77 12.73
C PRO A 114 3.32 -18.66 12.64
N GLU A 115 3.97 -19.64 12.02
CA GLU A 115 5.42 -19.80 12.05
C GLU A 115 6.12 -18.69 11.24
N ILE A 116 5.65 -18.44 10.01
CA ILE A 116 6.20 -17.40 9.13
C ILE A 116 5.80 -16.01 9.63
N ALA A 117 4.61 -15.87 10.24
CA ALA A 117 4.20 -14.64 10.91
C ALA A 117 5.20 -14.24 12.00
N VAL A 118 5.54 -15.18 12.89
CA VAL A 118 6.49 -14.97 13.99
C VAL A 118 7.91 -14.74 13.47
N GLU A 119 8.38 -15.49 12.47
CA GLU A 119 9.70 -15.29 11.86
C GLU A 119 9.86 -13.86 11.33
N ALA A 120 8.93 -13.42 10.47
CA ALA A 120 8.97 -12.11 9.85
C ALA A 120 8.75 -10.97 10.86
N ALA A 121 7.89 -11.16 11.87
CA ALA A 121 7.65 -10.15 12.90
C ALA A 121 8.85 -9.98 13.85
N LYS A 122 9.57 -11.05 14.22
CA LYS A 122 10.79 -10.97 15.06
C LYS A 122 11.89 -10.12 14.43
N LEU A 123 11.97 -10.03 13.09
CA LEU A 123 12.95 -9.19 12.40
C LEU A 123 12.71 -7.69 12.60
N VAL A 124 11.45 -7.25 12.68
CA VAL A 124 11.07 -5.82 12.76
C VAL A 124 10.71 -5.37 14.17
N ALA A 125 10.38 -6.29 15.09
CA ALA A 125 9.82 -5.99 16.41
C ALA A 125 10.69 -5.09 17.30
N GLY A 126 12.00 -5.04 17.09
CA GLY A 126 12.91 -4.13 17.82
C GLY A 126 12.87 -2.67 17.36
N ASP A 127 12.24 -2.37 16.22
CA ASP A 127 12.25 -1.05 15.57
C ASP A 127 10.86 -0.40 15.44
N VAL A 128 9.83 -1.07 15.95
CA VAL A 128 8.41 -0.67 15.83
C VAL A 128 7.71 -0.71 17.18
N ALA A 129 6.58 0.00 17.30
CA ALA A 129 5.82 0.10 18.55
C ALA A 129 4.63 -0.88 18.61
N GLY A 130 4.45 -1.71 17.58
CA GLY A 130 3.46 -2.77 17.53
C GLY A 130 3.44 -3.52 16.20
N ILE A 131 2.81 -4.71 16.21
CA ILE A 131 2.59 -5.55 15.03
C ILE A 131 1.08 -5.69 14.80
N ASP A 132 0.62 -5.46 13.57
CA ASP A 132 -0.79 -5.62 13.18
C ASP A 132 -0.96 -6.74 12.15
N VAL A 133 -1.95 -7.61 12.35
CA VAL A 133 -2.29 -8.66 11.36
C VAL A 133 -3.38 -8.16 10.40
N ASN A 134 -3.09 -8.14 9.11
CA ASN A 134 -4.10 -7.84 8.09
C ASN A 134 -5.06 -9.02 7.90
N SER A 135 -6.30 -8.85 8.35
CA SER A 135 -7.41 -9.78 8.14
C SER A 135 -8.56 -9.13 7.35
N GLY A 136 -8.29 -8.04 6.62
CA GLY A 136 -9.31 -7.19 6.00
C GLY A 136 -9.13 -6.92 4.51
N CYS A 137 -7.99 -7.27 3.92
CA CYS A 137 -7.69 -7.03 2.50
C CYS A 137 -8.43 -8.03 1.58
N PRO A 138 -9.34 -7.59 0.68
CA PRO A 138 -10.07 -8.48 -0.22
C PRO A 138 -9.37 -8.69 -1.58
N LYS A 139 -8.12 -8.23 -1.73
CA LYS A 139 -7.41 -8.22 -3.02
C LYS A 139 -6.70 -9.57 -3.26
N PRO A 140 -6.66 -10.07 -4.52
CA PRO A 140 -6.06 -11.37 -4.85
C PRO A 140 -4.63 -11.58 -4.35
N PHE A 141 -3.77 -10.55 -4.37
CA PHE A 141 -2.39 -10.67 -3.89
C PHE A 141 -2.29 -11.10 -2.41
N SER A 142 -3.32 -10.82 -1.62
CA SER A 142 -3.43 -11.22 -0.21
C SER A 142 -4.27 -12.51 -0.10
N THR A 143 -5.49 -12.51 -0.65
CA THR A 143 -6.44 -13.62 -0.48
C THR A 143 -6.02 -14.93 -1.17
N SER A 144 -5.31 -14.88 -2.30
CA SER A 144 -4.80 -16.09 -2.97
C SER A 144 -3.70 -16.81 -2.18
N GLY A 145 -3.02 -16.11 -1.27
CA GLY A 145 -2.09 -16.71 -0.31
C GLY A 145 -2.75 -17.20 0.98
N GLY A 146 -4.07 -17.10 1.10
CA GLY A 146 -4.81 -17.39 2.34
C GLY A 146 -4.75 -16.27 3.39
N MET A 147 -4.30 -15.06 3.00
CA MET A 147 -4.10 -13.90 3.87
C MET A 147 -5.27 -12.90 3.77
N GLY A 148 -5.25 -11.85 4.57
CA GLY A 148 -6.24 -10.78 4.49
C GLY A 148 -7.66 -11.28 4.77
N ALA A 149 -8.63 -10.89 3.95
CA ALA A 149 -10.03 -11.26 4.14
C ALA A 149 -10.31 -12.78 3.99
N ALA A 150 -9.34 -13.60 3.56
CA ALA A 150 -9.46 -15.06 3.59
C ALA A 150 -9.40 -15.63 5.02
N LEU A 151 -8.68 -14.97 5.93
CA LEU A 151 -8.57 -15.36 7.34
C LEU A 151 -9.92 -15.28 8.08
N LEU A 152 -10.81 -14.37 7.66
CA LEU A 152 -12.16 -14.26 8.21
C LEU A 152 -13.03 -15.52 8.00
N LYS A 153 -12.68 -16.35 7.02
CA LYS A 153 -13.32 -17.66 6.77
C LYS A 153 -12.65 -18.82 7.52
N THR A 154 -11.52 -18.56 8.19
CA THR A 154 -10.72 -19.56 8.91
C THR A 154 -10.33 -19.02 10.28
N PRO A 155 -11.30 -18.74 11.17
CA PRO A 155 -11.05 -18.07 12.45
C PRO A 155 -10.08 -18.82 13.36
N ASP A 156 -10.04 -20.15 13.30
CA ASP A 156 -9.08 -20.98 14.06
C ASP A 156 -7.63 -20.65 13.69
N LYS A 157 -7.36 -20.46 12.40
CA LYS A 157 -6.05 -20.08 11.88
C LYS A 157 -5.67 -18.66 12.31
N LEU A 158 -6.61 -17.72 12.25
CA LEU A 158 -6.37 -16.35 12.70
C LEU A 158 -6.08 -16.29 14.21
N VAL A 159 -6.83 -17.03 15.03
CA VAL A 159 -6.57 -17.19 16.46
C VAL A 159 -5.16 -17.72 16.71
N ALA A 160 -4.77 -18.83 16.06
CA ALA A 160 -3.43 -19.41 16.22
C ALA A 160 -2.29 -18.46 15.81
N ILE A 161 -2.48 -17.66 14.75
CA ILE A 161 -1.51 -16.62 14.33
C ILE A 161 -1.36 -15.54 15.41
N LEU A 162 -2.48 -15.05 15.97
CA LEU A 162 -2.45 -14.00 16.98
C LEU A 162 -1.85 -14.49 18.30
N GLU A 163 -2.22 -15.67 18.77
CA GLU A 163 -1.67 -16.29 19.99
C GLU A 163 -0.15 -16.50 19.88
N ALA A 164 0.33 -16.99 18.73
CA ALA A 164 1.76 -17.15 18.48
C ALA A 164 2.50 -15.80 18.46
N LEU A 165 1.94 -14.78 17.80
CA LEU A 165 2.53 -13.43 17.78
C LEU A 165 2.55 -12.78 19.18
N VAL A 166 1.49 -12.94 19.98
CA VAL A 166 1.43 -12.41 21.36
C VAL A 166 2.47 -13.10 22.24
N LYS A 167 2.59 -14.43 22.15
CA LYS A 167 3.53 -15.24 22.93
C LYS A 167 4.99 -15.01 22.54
N GLU A 168 5.29 -14.95 21.24
CA GLU A 168 6.67 -15.00 20.73
C GLU A 168 7.22 -13.66 20.23
N VAL A 169 6.38 -12.62 20.10
CA VAL A 169 6.79 -11.29 19.65
C VAL A 169 6.32 -10.20 20.60
N GLY A 170 5.02 -10.12 20.87
CA GLY A 170 4.46 -9.08 21.75
C GLY A 170 5.05 -9.13 23.15
N THR A 171 5.06 -10.32 23.76
CA THR A 171 5.61 -10.53 25.11
C THR A 171 7.13 -10.34 25.19
N PRO A 172 7.98 -10.95 24.32
CA PRO A 172 9.43 -10.81 24.42
C PRO A 172 9.95 -9.40 24.07
N PHE A 173 9.34 -8.71 23.10
CA PHE A 173 9.76 -7.35 22.69
C PHE A 173 9.02 -6.25 23.47
N GLN A 174 8.06 -6.60 24.32
CA GLN A 174 7.21 -5.68 25.08
C GLN A 174 6.46 -4.68 24.16
N ILE A 175 5.89 -5.17 23.06
CA ILE A 175 5.09 -4.39 22.10
C ILE A 175 3.67 -4.96 21.96
N GLY A 176 2.73 -4.14 21.49
CA GLY A 176 1.36 -4.58 21.26
C GLY A 176 1.20 -5.42 19.99
N ILE A 177 0.34 -6.44 20.04
CA ILE A 177 -0.19 -7.11 18.84
C ILE A 177 -1.62 -6.61 18.60
N SER A 178 -1.94 -6.23 17.37
CA SER A 178 -3.29 -5.85 16.95
C SER A 178 -3.76 -6.64 15.73
N VAL A 179 -5.04 -6.53 15.42
CA VAL A 179 -5.64 -7.13 14.21
C VAL A 179 -6.58 -6.15 13.53
N LYS A 180 -6.51 -6.08 12.19
CA LYS A 180 -7.42 -5.29 11.37
C LYS A 180 -8.37 -6.19 10.57
N ILE A 181 -9.65 -6.19 10.92
CA ILE A 181 -10.70 -7.01 10.29
C ILE A 181 -11.65 -6.18 9.41
N ARG A 182 -12.55 -6.87 8.71
CA ARG A 182 -13.80 -6.34 8.17
C ARG A 182 -14.98 -6.94 8.93
N ILE A 183 -16.10 -6.22 9.01
CA ILE A 183 -17.38 -6.78 9.46
C ILE A 183 -17.84 -7.91 8.53
N LEU A 184 -18.59 -8.87 9.07
CA LEU A 184 -19.28 -9.91 8.30
C LEU A 184 -20.72 -9.46 7.97
N LYS A 185 -21.38 -10.23 7.09
CA LYS A 185 -22.75 -9.91 6.64
C LYS A 185 -23.74 -10.09 7.80
N ASP A 186 -23.58 -11.17 8.56
CA ASP A 186 -24.34 -11.44 9.76
C ASP A 186 -23.63 -10.80 10.98
N PRO A 187 -24.30 -9.93 11.75
CA PRO A 187 -23.76 -9.40 13.01
C PRO A 187 -23.34 -10.48 14.01
N GLU A 188 -24.01 -11.64 14.04
CA GLU A 188 -23.68 -12.70 15.00
C GLU A 188 -22.46 -13.52 14.57
N GLU A 189 -22.18 -13.65 13.26
CA GLU A 189 -20.87 -14.12 12.78
C GLU A 189 -19.76 -13.15 13.19
N THR A 190 -19.98 -11.82 13.05
CA THR A 190 -19.02 -10.81 13.52
C THR A 190 -18.80 -10.89 15.03
N ARG A 191 -19.87 -11.04 15.82
CA ARG A 191 -19.79 -11.24 17.28
C ARG A 191 -18.95 -12.46 17.61
N ALA A 192 -19.27 -13.62 17.02
CA ALA A 192 -18.55 -14.86 17.27
C ALA A 192 -17.07 -14.75 16.91
N LEU A 193 -16.73 -14.09 15.80
CA LEU A 193 -15.35 -13.81 15.42
C LEU A 193 -14.65 -12.92 16.46
N VAL A 194 -15.18 -11.73 16.75
CA VAL A 194 -14.56 -10.75 17.66
C VAL A 194 -14.36 -11.35 19.06
N SER A 195 -15.38 -12.04 19.61
CA SER A 195 -15.33 -12.75 20.89
C SER A 195 -14.24 -13.81 21.00
N ARG A 196 -13.73 -14.32 19.86
CA ARG A 196 -12.55 -15.20 19.82
C ARG A 196 -11.26 -14.42 19.71
N LEU A 197 -11.20 -13.40 18.85
CA LEU A 197 -9.98 -12.60 18.63
C LEU A 197 -9.53 -11.89 19.91
N VAL A 198 -10.45 -11.31 20.68
CA VAL A 198 -10.10 -10.58 21.92
C VAL A 198 -9.49 -11.46 23.01
N LYS A 199 -9.72 -12.79 22.96
CA LYS A 199 -9.17 -13.75 23.94
C LYS A 199 -7.72 -14.15 23.67
N THR A 200 -7.16 -13.78 22.52
CA THR A 200 -5.79 -14.14 22.09
C THR A 200 -4.68 -13.33 22.78
N GLY A 201 -5.05 -12.29 23.55
CA GLY A 201 -4.10 -11.37 24.19
C GLY A 201 -3.67 -10.19 23.32
N ILE A 202 -4.36 -9.92 22.20
CA ILE A 202 -4.19 -8.67 21.43
C ILE A 202 -4.47 -7.43 22.28
N THR A 203 -3.79 -6.33 21.97
CA THR A 203 -3.95 -5.04 22.64
C THR A 203 -4.96 -4.11 21.92
N GLY A 204 -5.21 -4.35 20.64
CA GLY A 204 -6.18 -3.58 19.86
C GLY A 204 -6.80 -4.34 18.68
N LEU A 205 -8.03 -3.99 18.34
CA LEU A 205 -8.77 -4.48 17.19
C LEU A 205 -9.26 -3.30 16.36
N THR A 206 -8.90 -3.26 15.08
CA THR A 206 -9.42 -2.28 14.12
C THR A 206 -10.51 -2.90 13.26
N VAL A 207 -11.72 -2.36 13.32
CA VAL A 207 -12.85 -2.79 12.49
C VAL A 207 -13.02 -1.89 11.28
N HIS A 208 -12.86 -2.44 10.07
CA HIS A 208 -13.34 -1.79 8.85
C HIS A 208 -14.84 -2.07 8.67
N CYS A 209 -15.64 -1.02 8.76
CA CYS A 209 -17.09 -0.97 8.62
C CYS A 209 -17.59 -1.24 7.19
N ARG A 210 -17.03 -2.23 6.49
CA ARG A 210 -17.45 -2.72 5.17
C ARG A 210 -17.24 -4.22 5.12
N THR A 211 -18.18 -4.99 4.58
CA THR A 211 -17.97 -6.43 4.37
C THR A 211 -16.92 -6.68 3.27
N PRO A 212 -16.27 -7.87 3.20
CA PRO A 212 -15.29 -8.17 2.16
C PRO A 212 -15.71 -7.92 0.70
N PRO A 213 -16.95 -8.24 0.25
CA PRO A 213 -17.37 -7.99 -1.14
C PRO A 213 -17.69 -6.51 -1.46
N MET A 214 -17.85 -5.64 -0.45
CA MET A 214 -18.21 -4.24 -0.69
C MET A 214 -17.11 -3.44 -1.42
N ARG A 215 -17.54 -2.68 -2.42
CA ARG A 215 -16.71 -1.77 -3.21
C ARG A 215 -16.36 -0.51 -2.39
N PRO A 216 -15.22 0.15 -2.65
CA PRO A 216 -14.84 1.38 -1.93
C PRO A 216 -15.90 2.50 -1.99
N ARG A 217 -16.67 2.58 -3.08
CA ARG A 217 -17.75 3.58 -3.27
C ARG A 217 -19.02 3.35 -2.43
N GLU A 218 -19.16 2.19 -1.80
CA GLU A 218 -20.35 1.84 -1.02
C GLU A 218 -20.14 2.28 0.42
N ARG A 219 -21.04 3.07 1.01
CA ARG A 219 -20.86 3.69 2.34
C ARG A 219 -20.53 2.66 3.41
N ALA A 220 -19.74 3.07 4.40
CA ALA A 220 -19.47 2.27 5.58
C ALA A 220 -20.75 1.99 6.38
N ILE A 221 -20.93 0.73 6.82
CA ILE A 221 -22.04 0.26 7.66
C ILE A 221 -21.55 0.24 9.11
N ARG A 222 -22.04 1.15 9.94
CA ARG A 222 -21.55 1.35 11.32
C ARG A 222 -22.42 0.68 12.39
N ASP A 223 -23.51 0.02 12.00
CA ASP A 223 -24.53 -0.54 12.89
C ASP A 223 -23.97 -1.58 13.88
N GLN A 224 -22.98 -2.36 13.44
CA GLN A 224 -22.33 -3.39 14.27
C GLN A 224 -21.28 -2.81 15.25
N VAL A 225 -20.89 -1.52 15.13
CA VAL A 225 -19.70 -0.98 15.81
C VAL A 225 -19.82 -0.97 17.34
N ARG A 226 -21.00 -0.64 17.89
CA ARG A 226 -21.21 -0.65 19.36
C ARG A 226 -20.98 -2.04 19.93
N MET A 227 -21.63 -3.05 19.35
CA MET A 227 -21.46 -4.47 19.72
C MET A 227 -19.99 -4.91 19.69
N ILE A 228 -19.22 -4.46 18.69
CA ILE A 228 -17.79 -4.79 18.59
C ILE A 228 -16.99 -4.07 19.66
N ALA A 229 -17.31 -2.81 19.97
CA ALA A 229 -16.68 -2.04 21.04
C ALA A 229 -16.94 -2.68 22.41
N ASP A 230 -18.19 -3.04 22.71
CA ASP A 230 -18.60 -3.70 23.95
C ASP A 230 -17.78 -4.98 24.22
N ILE A 231 -17.67 -5.87 23.22
CA ILE A 231 -16.87 -7.12 23.33
C ILE A 231 -15.38 -6.84 23.50
N CYS A 232 -14.85 -5.81 22.84
CA CYS A 232 -13.47 -5.38 23.03
C CYS A 232 -13.25 -4.87 24.46
N HIS A 233 -14.17 -4.07 24.99
CA HIS A 233 -14.12 -3.49 26.34
C HIS A 233 -14.29 -4.54 27.43
N GLU A 234 -15.14 -5.55 27.26
CA GLU A 234 -15.25 -6.71 28.17
C GLU A 234 -13.91 -7.45 28.33
N ALA A 235 -13.11 -7.53 27.26
CA ALA A 235 -11.77 -8.10 27.26
C ALA A 235 -10.64 -7.09 27.54
N GLY A 236 -10.96 -5.80 27.67
CA GLY A 236 -10.02 -4.69 27.83
C GLY A 236 -9.15 -4.37 26.61
N VAL A 237 -9.50 -4.87 25.43
CA VAL A 237 -8.88 -4.58 24.13
C VAL A 237 -9.37 -3.23 23.62
N ALA A 238 -8.51 -2.42 22.98
CA ALA A 238 -8.95 -1.15 22.39
C ALA A 238 -9.63 -1.38 21.02
N CYS A 239 -10.80 -0.78 20.79
CA CYS A 239 -11.54 -0.86 19.53
C CYS A 239 -11.33 0.39 18.67
N VAL A 240 -10.82 0.24 17.44
CA VAL A 240 -10.55 1.34 16.50
C VAL A 240 -11.51 1.26 15.31
N ILE A 241 -12.30 2.32 15.06
CA ILE A 241 -13.20 2.39 13.90
C ILE A 241 -12.44 2.76 12.62
N ASN A 242 -12.75 2.07 11.53
CA ASN A 242 -12.25 2.40 10.19
C ASN A 242 -13.38 2.31 9.15
N GLY A 243 -13.29 3.14 8.11
CA GLY A 243 -14.29 3.23 7.05
C GLY A 243 -15.04 4.55 7.10
N ASP A 244 -14.83 5.37 6.07
CA ASP A 244 -15.42 6.70 5.89
C ASP A 244 -15.16 7.66 7.06
N VAL A 245 -14.00 7.52 7.74
CA VAL A 245 -13.46 8.55 8.61
C VAL A 245 -12.64 9.50 7.73
N THR A 246 -13.00 10.77 7.69
CA THR A 246 -12.49 11.72 6.69
C THR A 246 -11.57 12.81 7.23
N SER A 247 -11.68 13.16 8.52
CA SER A 247 -10.81 14.13 9.21
C SER A 247 -10.55 13.71 10.65
N LYS A 248 -9.61 14.38 11.33
CA LYS A 248 -9.34 14.17 12.76
C LYS A 248 -10.55 14.48 13.64
N ASP A 249 -11.25 15.57 13.35
CA ASP A 249 -12.45 15.96 14.09
C ASP A 249 -13.61 14.97 13.86
N GLU A 250 -13.80 14.44 12.65
CA GLU A 250 -14.75 13.34 12.45
C GLU A 250 -14.32 12.09 13.23
N GLY A 251 -13.02 11.78 13.28
CA GLY A 251 -12.48 10.71 14.10
C GLY A 251 -12.89 10.82 15.57
N HIS A 252 -12.72 11.99 16.18
CA HIS A 252 -13.14 12.26 17.55
C HIS A 252 -14.67 12.26 17.73
N ALA A 253 -15.43 12.77 16.74
CA ALA A 253 -16.89 12.69 16.76
C ALA A 253 -17.38 11.23 16.74
N LEU A 254 -16.77 10.35 15.94
CA LEU A 254 -17.13 8.94 15.85
C LEU A 254 -16.72 8.13 17.08
N MET A 255 -15.61 8.46 17.74
CA MET A 255 -15.28 7.92 19.05
C MET A 255 -16.41 8.20 20.06
N LYS A 256 -16.84 9.46 20.15
CA LYS A 256 -17.94 9.87 21.04
C LYS A 256 -19.29 9.26 20.63
N GLU A 257 -19.58 9.18 19.33
CA GLU A 257 -20.84 8.63 18.83
C GLU A 257 -20.94 7.14 19.13
N PHE A 258 -19.95 6.34 18.73
CA PHE A 258 -20.02 4.87 18.77
C PHE A 258 -19.46 4.23 20.05
N GLY A 259 -18.76 4.99 20.91
CA GLY A 259 -18.10 4.45 22.10
C GLY A 259 -16.81 3.69 21.79
N VAL A 260 -16.20 3.93 20.63
CA VAL A 260 -14.91 3.33 20.23
C VAL A 260 -13.73 4.12 20.77
N ASP A 261 -12.60 3.44 20.97
CA ASP A 261 -11.38 4.00 21.54
C ASP A 261 -10.59 4.87 20.58
N GLY A 262 -10.65 4.61 19.28
CA GLY A 262 -9.86 5.33 18.28
C GLY A 262 -10.49 5.32 16.90
N ALA A 263 -9.94 6.12 15.99
CA ALA A 263 -10.40 6.23 14.61
C ALA A 263 -9.23 6.18 13.62
N MET A 264 -9.41 5.47 12.50
CA MET A 264 -8.36 5.25 11.52
C MET A 264 -8.77 5.80 10.14
N ILE A 265 -7.95 6.70 9.60
CA ILE A 265 -8.16 7.37 8.31
C ILE A 265 -7.32 6.71 7.22
N ALA A 266 -7.95 6.40 6.09
CA ALA A 266 -7.30 5.78 4.92
C ALA A 266 -7.35 6.70 3.69
N THR A 267 -8.44 6.62 2.92
CA THR A 267 -8.58 7.29 1.62
C THR A 267 -8.51 8.81 1.68
N SER A 268 -8.94 9.44 2.78
CA SER A 268 -8.77 10.89 2.95
C SER A 268 -7.32 11.28 3.20
N ALA A 269 -6.54 10.47 3.91
CA ALA A 269 -5.10 10.68 4.07
C ALA A 269 -4.33 10.39 2.77
N GLU A 270 -4.80 9.45 1.95
CA GLU A 270 -4.25 9.21 0.60
C GLU A 270 -4.54 10.38 -0.36
N ALA A 271 -5.72 11.02 -0.24
CA ALA A 271 -6.11 12.16 -1.06
C ALA A 271 -5.48 13.49 -0.57
N ASN A 272 -5.36 13.69 0.74
CA ASN A 272 -4.69 14.82 1.37
C ASN A 272 -4.27 14.48 2.81
N PRO A 273 -2.98 14.16 3.07
CA PRO A 273 -2.47 13.87 4.41
C PRO A 273 -2.71 14.95 5.47
N SER A 274 -3.04 16.19 5.09
CA SER A 274 -3.38 17.25 6.05
C SER A 274 -4.75 17.05 6.73
N CYS A 275 -5.51 16.00 6.39
CA CYS A 275 -6.75 15.59 7.08
C CYS A 275 -6.58 15.25 8.57
N PHE A 276 -5.33 15.12 9.05
CA PHE A 276 -5.02 14.97 10.47
C PHE A 276 -4.95 16.30 11.24
N ARG A 277 -4.94 17.45 10.55
CA ARG A 277 -5.13 18.76 11.18
C ARG A 277 -6.60 18.90 11.60
N THR A 278 -6.82 19.50 12.76
CA THR A 278 -8.15 19.89 13.22
C THR A 278 -8.61 21.19 12.55
N GLU A 279 -9.92 21.44 12.53
CA GLU A 279 -10.48 22.74 12.12
C GLU A 279 -9.92 23.90 12.95
N ALA A 280 -9.62 23.67 14.24
CA ALA A 280 -8.98 24.65 15.13
C ALA A 280 -7.53 24.98 14.70
N GLU A 281 -6.84 24.07 14.02
CA GLU A 281 -5.54 24.28 13.39
C GLU A 281 -5.66 24.81 11.95
N GLY A 282 -6.86 25.19 11.49
CA GLY A 282 -7.14 25.68 10.15
C GLY A 282 -7.38 24.60 9.09
N GLY A 283 -7.63 23.36 9.51
CA GLY A 283 -8.12 22.28 8.65
C GLY A 283 -7.17 21.89 7.51
N LEU A 284 -7.74 21.53 6.35
CA LEU A 284 -7.01 21.02 5.19
C LEU A 284 -6.13 22.08 4.52
N LEU A 285 -4.88 21.72 4.27
CA LEU A 285 -3.94 22.54 3.51
C LEU A 285 -4.15 22.41 1.99
N PRO A 286 -3.82 23.47 1.21
CA PRO A 286 -3.75 23.41 -0.24
C PRO A 286 -2.84 22.28 -0.75
N TRP A 287 -3.27 21.62 -1.82
CA TRP A 287 -2.55 20.46 -2.39
C TRP A 287 -1.08 20.75 -2.68
N LYS A 288 -0.73 21.99 -3.07
CA LYS A 288 0.64 22.35 -3.47
C LYS A 288 1.61 22.35 -2.28
N GLU A 289 1.17 22.79 -1.10
CA GLU A 289 1.95 22.72 0.14
C GLU A 289 2.15 21.28 0.60
N VAL A 290 1.08 20.49 0.54
CA VAL A 290 1.07 19.07 0.91
C VAL A 290 2.00 18.26 -0.01
N VAL A 291 2.00 18.55 -1.32
CA VAL A 291 2.87 17.87 -2.30
C VAL A 291 4.33 18.30 -2.15
N HIS A 292 4.62 19.58 -1.88
CA HIS A 292 5.97 20.06 -1.61
C HIS A 292 6.60 19.29 -0.44
N GLU A 293 5.90 19.25 0.69
CA GLU A 293 6.36 18.55 1.88
C GLU A 293 6.46 17.03 1.67
N TYR A 294 5.54 16.43 0.91
CA TYR A 294 5.60 15.01 0.57
C TYR A 294 6.85 14.70 -0.26
N ILE A 295 7.16 15.52 -1.27
CA ILE A 295 8.39 15.37 -2.07
C ILE A 295 9.62 15.51 -1.18
N LYS A 296 9.64 16.48 -0.26
CA LYS A 296 10.74 16.63 0.70
C LYS A 296 10.98 15.35 1.51
N PHE A 297 9.95 14.73 2.09
CA PHE A 297 10.10 13.44 2.78
C PHE A 297 10.48 12.29 1.84
N CYS A 298 10.02 12.28 0.58
CA CYS A 298 10.47 11.32 -0.43
C CYS A 298 11.97 11.44 -0.73
N LEU A 299 12.51 12.66 -0.75
CA LEU A 299 13.92 12.93 -0.99
C LEU A 299 14.77 12.55 0.22
N GLU A 300 14.43 13.04 1.42
CA GLU A 300 15.16 12.74 2.66
C GLU A 300 15.26 11.23 2.96
N SER A 301 14.20 10.48 2.62
CA SER A 301 14.16 9.02 2.81
C SER A 301 14.67 8.21 1.63
N GLU A 302 15.16 8.84 0.54
CA GLU A 302 15.57 8.18 -0.70
C GLU A 302 14.47 7.24 -1.24
N ASN A 303 13.21 7.67 -1.20
CA ASN A 303 12.08 6.80 -1.54
C ASN A 303 12.09 6.43 -3.02
N ARG A 304 11.65 5.22 -3.36
CA ARG A 304 11.63 4.75 -4.73
C ARG A 304 10.71 5.63 -5.58
N PHE A 305 11.27 6.38 -6.53
CA PHE A 305 10.51 7.33 -7.36
C PHE A 305 9.22 6.75 -7.98
N GLY A 306 9.23 5.47 -8.39
CA GLY A 306 8.03 4.81 -8.91
C GLY A 306 6.88 4.64 -7.91
N ASN A 307 7.17 4.53 -6.60
CA ASN A 307 6.17 4.62 -5.54
C ASN A 307 5.75 6.07 -5.32
N SER A 308 6.70 6.98 -5.13
CA SER A 308 6.39 8.40 -4.87
C SER A 308 5.51 8.99 -5.97
N LYS A 309 5.81 8.67 -7.25
CA LYS A 309 4.99 9.04 -8.41
C LYS A 309 3.57 8.45 -8.36
N TYR A 310 3.35 7.28 -7.77
CA TYR A 310 2.02 6.71 -7.60
C TYR A 310 1.14 7.60 -6.71
N LEU A 311 1.65 8.03 -5.55
CA LEU A 311 0.89 8.91 -4.66
C LEU A 311 0.83 10.37 -5.18
N LEU A 312 1.89 10.87 -5.81
CA LEU A 312 1.86 12.18 -6.49
C LEU A 312 0.77 12.26 -7.57
N ASN A 313 0.47 11.18 -8.29
CA ASN A 313 -0.62 11.14 -9.26
C ASN A 313 -2.03 11.26 -8.63
N ILE A 314 -2.14 11.05 -7.31
CA ILE A 314 -3.36 11.22 -6.52
C ILE A 314 -3.39 12.64 -5.93
N LEU A 315 -2.30 13.07 -5.29
CA LEU A 315 -2.19 14.37 -4.61
C LEU A 315 -2.20 15.56 -5.58
N VAL A 316 -1.62 15.42 -6.78
CA VAL A 316 -1.51 16.52 -7.77
C VAL A 316 -2.76 16.56 -8.67
N PRO A 317 -3.52 17.67 -8.71
CA PRO A 317 -4.72 17.78 -9.54
C PRO A 317 -4.45 17.64 -11.03
N GLY A 318 -4.74 16.46 -11.58
CA GLY A 318 -4.38 16.08 -12.95
C GLY A 318 -5.02 16.86 -14.11
N LYS A 319 -5.86 17.87 -13.83
CA LYS A 319 -6.41 18.80 -14.84
C LYS A 319 -5.49 20.00 -15.08
N LEU A 320 -4.67 20.37 -14.09
CA LEU A 320 -3.71 21.47 -14.16
C LEU A 320 -2.56 21.15 -15.12
N GLN A 321 -1.90 22.17 -15.68
CA GLN A 321 -0.84 21.95 -16.67
C GLN A 321 0.43 21.41 -16.00
N GLU A 322 0.78 21.95 -14.84
CA GLU A 322 1.82 21.45 -13.92
C GLU A 322 1.55 19.99 -13.55
N GLY A 323 0.28 19.64 -13.32
CA GLY A 323 -0.15 18.26 -13.04
C GLY A 323 0.00 17.30 -14.22
N LYS A 324 -0.13 17.77 -15.46
CA LYS A 324 0.19 16.97 -16.66
C LYS A 324 1.70 16.81 -16.82
N ASN A 325 2.47 17.86 -16.56
CA ASN A 325 3.93 17.86 -16.65
C ASN A 325 4.53 16.88 -15.59
N ALA A 326 4.09 16.96 -14.33
CA ALA A 326 4.49 16.04 -13.26
C ALA A 326 4.11 14.58 -13.56
N LYS A 327 3.01 14.33 -14.27
CA LYS A 327 2.65 12.99 -14.77
C LYS A 327 3.62 12.46 -15.82
N ALA A 328 4.26 13.34 -16.60
CA ALA A 328 5.28 12.96 -17.59
C ALA A 328 6.67 12.73 -16.96
N ALA A 329 6.99 13.41 -15.85
CA ALA A 329 8.27 13.36 -15.12
C ALA A 329 8.80 11.94 -14.89
N ARG A 330 10.11 11.73 -15.07
CA ARG A 330 10.78 10.43 -14.94
C ARG A 330 11.76 10.35 -13.77
N SER A 331 11.93 11.47 -13.07
CA SER A 331 12.84 11.66 -11.94
C SER A 331 12.24 12.66 -10.94
N TYR A 332 12.86 12.82 -9.76
CA TYR A 332 12.47 13.86 -8.81
C TYR A 332 12.79 15.27 -9.33
N ALA A 333 13.92 15.48 -10.02
CA ALA A 333 14.29 16.78 -10.60
C ALA A 333 13.25 17.24 -11.63
N ASP A 334 12.84 16.36 -12.55
CA ASP A 334 11.74 16.63 -13.49
C ASP A 334 10.44 17.02 -12.75
N THR A 335 10.17 16.39 -11.61
CA THR A 335 8.95 16.59 -10.83
C THR A 335 8.97 17.93 -10.09
N CYS A 336 10.10 18.28 -9.47
CA CYS A 336 10.26 19.54 -8.75
C CYS A 336 10.15 20.72 -9.72
N HIS A 337 10.85 20.65 -10.86
CA HIS A 337 10.77 21.67 -11.90
C HIS A 337 9.37 21.79 -12.50
N ALA A 338 8.70 20.67 -12.82
CA ALA A 338 7.34 20.67 -13.36
C ALA A 338 6.28 21.29 -12.42
N LEU A 339 6.55 21.35 -11.11
CA LEU A 339 5.66 21.91 -10.08
C LEU A 339 6.12 23.29 -9.58
N GLY A 340 7.32 23.76 -9.98
CA GLY A 340 7.93 25.00 -9.53
C GLY A 340 8.47 24.94 -8.09
N PHE A 341 9.06 23.82 -7.70
CA PHE A 341 9.71 23.60 -6.39
C PHE A 341 11.23 23.68 -6.52
N GLU A 342 11.71 24.83 -6.96
CA GLU A 342 13.13 25.09 -7.23
C GLU A 342 14.02 24.96 -5.97
N ASP A 343 13.44 25.15 -4.77
CA ASP A 343 14.12 24.95 -3.48
C ASP A 343 14.48 23.49 -3.19
N LEU A 344 13.69 22.54 -3.72
CA LEU A 344 13.94 21.10 -3.59
C LEU A 344 14.85 20.56 -4.69
N LEU A 345 15.07 21.32 -5.77
CA LEU A 345 15.76 20.84 -6.97
C LEU A 345 17.20 20.34 -6.72
N PRO A 346 18.07 21.01 -5.91
CA PRO A 346 19.41 20.51 -5.64
C PRO A 346 19.42 19.15 -4.94
N LEU A 347 18.50 18.95 -3.98
CA LEU A 347 18.34 17.67 -3.28
C LEU A 347 17.73 16.61 -4.20
N ALA A 348 16.79 17.00 -5.07
CA ALA A 348 16.18 16.12 -6.07
C ALA A 348 17.22 15.56 -7.05
N MET A 349 18.12 16.39 -7.56
CA MET A 349 19.22 15.97 -8.42
C MET A 349 20.17 14.98 -7.72
N HIS A 350 20.48 15.21 -6.44
CA HIS A 350 21.32 14.31 -5.66
C HIS A 350 20.67 12.94 -5.41
N VAL A 351 19.38 12.92 -5.07
CA VAL A 351 18.62 11.67 -4.86
C VAL A 351 18.38 10.93 -6.19
N ASP A 352 18.19 11.64 -7.30
CA ASP A 352 18.10 11.05 -8.63
C ASP A 352 19.39 10.32 -9.03
N ASP A 353 20.57 10.82 -8.64
CA ASP A 353 21.84 10.14 -8.84
C ASP A 353 21.92 8.82 -8.04
N ILE A 354 21.66 8.89 -6.72
CA ILE A 354 21.60 7.71 -5.82
C ILE A 354 20.63 6.65 -6.37
N LEU A 355 19.47 7.05 -6.89
CA LEU A 355 18.45 6.16 -7.44
C LEU A 355 18.66 5.77 -8.91
N ASN A 356 19.76 6.18 -9.53
CA ASN A 356 20.09 5.90 -10.94
C ASN A 356 18.98 6.37 -11.91
N LEU A 357 18.54 7.62 -11.73
CA LEU A 357 17.47 8.30 -12.47
C LEU A 357 17.99 9.45 -13.35
N THR A 358 19.23 9.92 -13.16
CA THR A 358 19.85 11.03 -13.93
C THR A 358 19.68 10.89 -15.45
N ASP A 359 20.00 9.72 -16.03
CA ASP A 359 19.84 9.46 -17.47
C ASP A 359 18.38 9.53 -17.97
N LYS A 360 17.41 9.40 -17.07
CA LYS A 360 15.98 9.40 -17.38
C LYS A 360 15.35 10.80 -17.32
N SER A 361 15.97 11.70 -16.54
CA SER A 361 15.56 13.09 -16.43
C SER A 361 15.78 13.84 -17.75
N VAL A 362 14.96 14.87 -17.95
CA VAL A 362 15.14 15.89 -18.99
C VAL A 362 15.75 17.12 -18.33
N THR A 363 15.20 17.55 -17.19
CA THR A 363 15.66 18.72 -16.43
C THR A 363 17.15 18.67 -16.06
N THR A 364 17.71 17.53 -15.65
CA THR A 364 19.16 17.46 -15.36
C THR A 364 20.05 17.59 -16.60
N LYS A 365 19.53 17.31 -17.79
CA LYS A 365 20.26 17.45 -19.06
C LYS A 365 20.25 18.89 -19.54
N ASP A 366 19.15 19.60 -19.30
CA ASP A 366 19.00 21.02 -19.62
C ASP A 366 19.81 21.91 -18.66
N LEU A 367 20.05 21.44 -17.41
CA LEU A 367 20.78 22.17 -16.37
C LEU A 367 22.28 21.84 -16.26
N GLN A 368 22.77 20.76 -16.88
CA GLN A 368 24.21 20.51 -16.97
C GLN A 368 24.81 21.29 -18.15
N PRO A 369 25.93 22.02 -17.95
CA PRO A 369 26.65 22.65 -19.06
C PRO A 369 27.09 21.63 -20.12
N GLU A 370 27.11 22.03 -21.40
CA GLU A 370 27.30 21.15 -22.58
C GLU A 370 28.63 20.37 -22.68
N HIS A 371 29.46 20.34 -21.63
CA HIS A 371 30.83 19.81 -21.66
C HIS A 371 31.00 18.34 -21.25
N ILE A 372 29.93 17.59 -20.99
CA ILE A 372 30.00 16.12 -20.85
C ILE A 372 29.06 15.45 -21.87
N ARG A 373 29.43 15.56 -23.16
CA ARG A 373 28.90 14.66 -24.19
C ARG A 373 29.27 13.23 -23.78
N SER A 374 28.29 12.35 -23.65
CA SER A 374 28.56 10.98 -23.20
C SER A 374 29.47 10.26 -24.20
N LYS A 375 30.29 9.30 -23.73
CA LYS A 375 31.13 8.47 -24.61
C LYS A 375 30.34 7.81 -25.75
N ALA A 376 29.05 7.53 -25.57
CA ALA A 376 28.20 7.02 -26.65
C ALA A 376 27.97 8.04 -27.78
N VAL A 377 27.79 9.33 -27.44
CA VAL A 377 27.68 10.41 -28.43
C VAL A 377 29.03 10.67 -29.09
N GLN A 378 30.12 10.65 -28.32
CA GLN A 378 31.47 10.86 -28.84
C GLN A 378 31.89 9.73 -29.79
N ASN A 379 31.70 8.46 -29.41
CA ASN A 379 31.91 7.31 -30.28
C ASN A 379 31.00 7.34 -31.53
N ALA A 380 29.77 7.86 -31.43
CA ALA A 380 28.88 8.01 -32.59
C ALA A 380 29.37 9.10 -33.55
N MET A 381 29.96 10.18 -33.05
CA MET A 381 30.60 11.22 -33.87
C MET A 381 31.88 10.71 -34.51
N GLU A 382 32.78 10.06 -33.76
CA GLU A 382 34.03 9.49 -34.26
C GLU A 382 33.80 8.41 -35.33
N ASN A 383 32.78 7.55 -35.17
CA ASN A 383 32.39 6.58 -36.21
C ASN A 383 31.84 7.27 -37.47
N ASN A 384 31.14 8.39 -37.34
CA ASN A 384 30.58 9.15 -38.46
C ASN A 384 31.66 9.98 -39.19
N GLU A 385 32.65 10.50 -38.47
CA GLU A 385 33.84 11.12 -39.06
C GLU A 385 34.75 10.07 -39.72
N SER A 386 34.92 8.89 -39.11
CA SER A 386 35.63 7.77 -39.73
C SER A 386 34.96 7.31 -41.03
N ALA A 387 33.62 7.25 -41.06
CA ALA A 387 32.84 6.95 -42.26
C ALA A 387 32.88 8.07 -43.32
N ARG A 388 33.18 9.31 -42.93
CA ARG A 388 33.42 10.44 -43.87
C ARG A 388 34.85 10.47 -44.39
N ALA A 389 35.83 10.08 -43.57
CA ALA A 389 37.24 10.01 -43.95
C ALA A 389 37.54 8.79 -44.84
N ALA A 390 36.84 7.67 -44.63
CA ALA A 390 36.83 6.52 -45.53
C ALA A 390 35.98 6.82 -46.79
N GLY A 391 36.53 7.61 -47.71
CA GLY A 391 35.84 8.20 -48.86
C GLY A 391 34.99 7.23 -49.71
N GLY A 392 33.71 7.10 -49.35
CA GLY A 392 32.71 6.36 -50.12
C GLY A 392 32.17 7.20 -51.27
N ALA A 393 32.54 6.83 -52.51
CA ALA A 393 32.13 7.55 -53.71
C ALA A 393 30.60 7.65 -53.86
N SER A 394 30.09 8.83 -54.23
CA SER A 394 28.66 9.03 -54.51
C SER A 394 28.22 8.19 -55.72
N ARG A 395 27.33 7.22 -55.49
CA ARG A 395 26.70 6.46 -56.58
C ARG A 395 25.67 7.32 -57.29
N VAL A 396 25.95 7.67 -58.55
CA VAL A 396 25.09 8.50 -59.41
C VAL A 396 23.73 7.84 -59.63
N LYS A 397 22.66 8.64 -59.60
CA LYS A 397 21.28 8.24 -59.88
C LYS A 397 21.11 8.03 -61.39
N SER A 398 20.88 6.80 -61.84
CA SER A 398 20.52 6.51 -63.24
C SER A 398 19.03 6.77 -63.48
N THR A 399 18.71 7.70 -64.37
CA THR A 399 17.35 7.93 -64.88
C THR A 399 16.96 6.89 -65.92
N SER A 400 15.70 6.45 -65.92
CA SER A 400 15.06 5.66 -67.00
C SER A 400 13.54 5.91 -67.00
N PRO A 401 12.85 5.74 -68.14
CA PRO A 401 11.58 6.43 -68.41
C PRO A 401 10.30 5.70 -67.98
N ALA A 402 9.17 6.41 -68.00
CA ALA A 402 7.80 5.87 -67.91
C ALA A 402 7.40 5.17 -69.25
N VAL A 403 6.31 4.40 -69.41
CA VAL A 403 5.02 4.22 -68.68
C VAL A 403 4.60 2.73 -68.86
N SER A 404 3.84 2.03 -67.99
CA SER A 404 2.36 2.01 -68.00
C SER A 404 1.76 0.79 -67.24
N ALA A 405 0.47 0.88 -66.92
CA ALA A 405 -0.51 -0.18 -66.64
C ALA A 405 -0.48 -0.98 -65.30
N GLY A 406 -1.53 -0.73 -64.48
CA GLY A 406 -2.37 -1.82 -63.92
C GLY A 406 -2.29 -2.13 -62.41
N GLY A 407 -3.37 -1.85 -61.66
CA GLY A 407 -3.61 -2.43 -60.33
C GLY A 407 -4.22 -1.46 -59.30
N PRO A 408 -5.32 -1.81 -58.58
CA PRO A 408 -6.21 -0.79 -58.02
C PRO A 408 -5.92 -0.33 -56.59
N MET A 409 -6.41 0.89 -56.30
CA MET A 409 -6.40 1.55 -55.00
C MET A 409 -7.18 0.80 -53.92
N ARG A 410 -6.73 0.91 -52.66
CA ARG A 410 -7.58 0.72 -51.47
C ARG A 410 -7.60 2.00 -50.65
N THR A 411 -8.79 2.58 -50.50
CA THR A 411 -9.07 3.75 -49.66
C THR A 411 -9.61 3.37 -48.29
N ASN A 412 -9.42 4.25 -47.32
CA ASN A 412 -9.91 4.11 -45.94
C ASN A 412 -11.45 4.15 -45.86
N SER A 413 -12.06 3.49 -44.86
CA SER A 413 -12.87 4.20 -43.83
C SER A 413 -13.53 3.30 -42.76
N ILE A 414 -13.47 3.80 -41.53
CA ILE A 414 -14.34 3.67 -40.33
C ILE A 414 -15.70 2.97 -40.47
N PRO A 415 -16.14 2.23 -39.43
CA PRO A 415 -17.58 2.12 -39.12
C PRO A 415 -17.98 2.32 -37.63
N ALA A 416 -19.12 2.99 -37.44
CA ALA A 416 -19.99 3.01 -36.25
C ALA A 416 -21.34 3.66 -36.67
N PRO A 417 -22.49 3.49 -35.97
CA PRO A 417 -22.91 2.43 -35.03
C PRO A 417 -24.38 1.92 -35.22
N THR A 418 -24.83 1.06 -34.27
CA THR A 418 -26.23 0.87 -33.74
C THR A 418 -27.33 0.06 -34.47
N LYS A 419 -27.78 -1.03 -33.78
CA LYS A 419 -29.16 -1.52 -33.46
C LYS A 419 -30.15 -1.81 -34.63
N THR A 420 -31.06 -2.81 -34.56
CA THR A 420 -32.12 -2.99 -33.53
C THR A 420 -32.83 -4.37 -33.60
N LYS A 421 -33.23 -4.95 -32.44
CA LYS A 421 -34.33 -5.91 -32.10
C LYS A 421 -34.58 -7.21 -32.93
N THR A 422 -34.59 -8.42 -32.34
CA THR A 422 -35.71 -9.19 -31.69
C THR A 422 -36.82 -9.63 -32.69
N GLU A 423 -37.45 -10.81 -32.71
CA GLU A 423 -37.61 -11.98 -31.80
C GLU A 423 -37.24 -13.31 -32.55
N ALA A 424 -37.38 -14.56 -32.09
CA ALA A 424 -38.11 -15.17 -30.95
C ALA A 424 -37.39 -16.42 -30.34
N GLU A 425 -38.16 -17.45 -29.95
CA GLU A 425 -37.82 -18.56 -29.02
C GLU A 425 -37.67 -19.95 -29.66
N THR A 426 -36.90 -20.85 -29.01
CA THR A 426 -37.35 -22.24 -28.77
C THR A 426 -36.63 -22.84 -27.55
N GLN A 427 -37.32 -23.73 -26.83
CA GLN A 427 -36.93 -24.26 -25.52
C GLN A 427 -35.93 -25.44 -25.61
N ALA A 428 -35.13 -25.62 -24.57
CA ALA A 428 -34.46 -26.90 -24.27
C ALA A 428 -34.51 -27.16 -22.76
N ASP A 429 -35.09 -28.30 -22.39
CA ASP A 429 -35.36 -28.71 -21.01
C ASP A 429 -34.14 -29.39 -20.35
N VAL A 430 -34.01 -29.27 -19.02
CA VAL A 430 -32.93 -29.91 -18.25
C VAL A 430 -33.53 -30.56 -17.01
N SER A 431 -33.68 -31.88 -17.05
CA SER A 431 -34.01 -32.71 -15.90
C SER A 431 -32.90 -33.71 -15.62
N VAL A 432 -32.40 -33.73 -14.38
CA VAL A 432 -31.48 -34.74 -13.85
C VAL A 432 -32.04 -35.21 -12.51
N PRO A 433 -32.35 -36.51 -12.33
CA PRO A 433 -32.93 -37.02 -11.09
C PRO A 433 -31.87 -37.28 -10.01
N ALA A 434 -32.29 -37.21 -8.74
CA ALA A 434 -31.49 -37.62 -7.59
C ALA A 434 -31.50 -39.16 -7.42
N PRO A 435 -30.46 -39.77 -6.81
CA PRO A 435 -30.49 -41.16 -6.39
C PRO A 435 -31.06 -41.31 -4.98
N ASP A 436 -32.07 -42.18 -4.85
CA ASP A 436 -32.65 -42.62 -3.57
C ASP A 436 -31.92 -43.87 -3.01
N ALA A 437 -32.20 -44.24 -1.77
CA ALA A 437 -31.38 -45.18 -0.99
C ALA A 437 -31.86 -46.64 -0.89
N ALA A 438 -30.90 -47.53 -0.55
CA ALA A 438 -31.05 -48.86 0.08
C ALA A 438 -31.54 -50.04 -0.80
N PRO A 439 -31.50 -51.34 -0.36
CA PRO A 439 -31.01 -51.89 0.93
C PRO A 439 -30.14 -53.20 0.85
N GLN A 440 -29.84 -53.78 2.03
CA GLN A 440 -29.36 -55.18 2.30
C GLN A 440 -27.87 -55.52 2.00
N LYS A 441 -27.16 -56.39 2.75
CA LYS A 441 -27.55 -57.34 3.84
C LYS A 441 -26.36 -57.70 4.79
N GLN A 442 -26.70 -58.42 5.86
CA GLN A 442 -25.88 -59.25 6.78
C GLN A 442 -24.76 -60.09 6.08
N GLU A 443 -23.70 -60.63 6.72
CA GLU A 443 -23.54 -61.12 8.11
C GLU A 443 -22.06 -61.44 8.49
N LEU A 444 -21.84 -61.72 9.80
CA LEU A 444 -20.87 -62.65 10.44
C LEU A 444 -19.42 -62.24 10.84
N THR A 445 -19.18 -62.27 12.17
CA THR A 445 -17.97 -62.71 12.93
C THR A 445 -16.61 -62.02 12.71
N ALA A 446 -15.74 -61.86 13.72
CA ALA A 446 -15.74 -62.29 15.13
C ALA A 446 -15.15 -61.20 16.05
#